data_AF-E2AYN5-F1
#
_entry.id   AF-E2AYN5-F1
#
_cell.length_a   1.000
_cell.length_b   1.000
_cell.length_c   1.000
_cell.angle_alpha   90.00
_cell.angle_beta   90.00
_cell.angle_gamma   90.00
#
_symmetry.space_group_name_H-M   'P 1'
#
loop_
_entity.id
_entity.type
_entity.pdbx_description
1 polymer ?
#
loop_
_entity_poly.entity_id
_entity_poly.type
_entity_poly.pdbx_seq_one_letter_code
_entity_poly.pdbx_strand_id
1 'polypeptide(L)'
;SQFLYAIETVLVSTSFSFNGQFYEQIFVRPMGSPLSPVLTDIVMDDLETHCLSLLSFNVPLYYRYVHDIFNIVSRSKIDEIVSTFNNYHQRLTFTHRTESDSCISFLDMTVIRSNGRLLTDWYRKLTCSNRYINFYSKHPFKYK
;
A
#
# COMPACT_ATOMS: atom_id res chain seq x y z
N SER A 1 -18.49 -16.67 18.95
CA SER A 1 -17.17 -16.63 19.60
C SER A 1 -16.11 -17.53 18.95
N GLN A 2 -16.46 -18.57 18.18
CA GLN A 2 -15.47 -19.45 17.52
C GLN A 2 -14.69 -18.79 16.36
N PHE A 3 -15.30 -17.86 15.64
CA PHE A 3 -14.65 -17.15 14.52
C PHE A 3 -13.51 -16.23 14.97
N LEU A 4 -13.72 -15.46 16.04
CA LEU A 4 -12.68 -14.60 16.62
C LEU A 4 -11.51 -15.43 17.17
N TYR A 5 -11.81 -16.55 17.81
CA TYR A 5 -10.80 -17.49 18.29
C TYR A 5 -9.96 -18.08 17.14
N ALA A 6 -10.60 -18.43 16.02
CA ALA A 6 -9.89 -18.92 14.84
C ALA A 6 -8.98 -17.83 14.22
N ILE A 7 -9.45 -16.57 14.16
CA ILE A 7 -8.64 -15.44 13.69
C ILE A 7 -7.45 -15.22 14.62
N GLU A 8 -7.68 -15.16 15.93
CA GLU A 8 -6.63 -14.96 16.92
C GLU A 8 -5.58 -16.08 16.83
N THR A 9 -6.02 -17.33 16.72
CA THR A 9 -5.13 -18.48 16.53
C THR A 9 -4.28 -18.33 15.26
N VAL A 10 -4.89 -17.95 14.13
CA VAL A 10 -4.15 -17.75 12.86
C VAL A 10 -3.19 -16.57 12.93
N LEU A 11 -3.50 -15.52 13.70
CA LEU A 11 -2.62 -14.37 13.87
C LEU A 11 -1.43 -14.69 14.77
N VAL A 12 -1.64 -15.45 15.85
CA VAL A 12 -0.61 -15.81 16.83
C VAL A 12 0.30 -16.95 16.35
N SER A 13 -0.22 -17.88 15.54
CA SER A 13 0.53 -19.07 15.06
C SER A 13 1.39 -18.81 13.82
N THR A 14 1.90 -17.59 13.65
CA THR A 14 2.70 -17.23 12.47
C THR A 14 4.19 -17.45 12.72
N SER A 15 4.70 -18.61 12.29
CA SER A 15 6.13 -18.93 12.30
C SER A 15 6.63 -19.29 10.90
N PHE A 16 7.88 -18.96 10.60
CA PHE A 16 8.54 -19.31 9.34
C PHE A 16 9.98 -19.77 9.59
N SER A 17 10.52 -20.56 8.65
CA SER A 17 11.91 -21.02 8.70
C SER A 17 12.76 -20.26 7.68
N PHE A 18 13.93 -19.80 8.10
CA PHE A 18 14.94 -19.21 7.24
C PHE A 18 16.33 -19.68 7.67
N ASN A 19 17.14 -20.16 6.72
CA ASN A 19 18.47 -20.75 6.98
C ASN A 19 18.48 -21.82 8.09
N GLY A 20 17.45 -22.67 8.14
CA GLY A 20 17.35 -23.75 9.13
C GLY A 20 17.03 -23.29 10.56
N GLN A 21 16.76 -22.00 10.77
CA GLN A 21 16.27 -21.45 12.03
C GLN A 21 14.79 -21.09 11.92
N PHE A 22 14.06 -21.22 13.02
CA PHE A 22 12.65 -20.86 13.12
C PHE A 22 12.49 -19.48 13.72
N TYR A 23 11.61 -18.68 13.14
CA TYR A 23 11.29 -17.33 13.55
C TYR A 23 9.78 -17.22 13.74
N GLU A 24 9.37 -16.54 14.80
CA GLU A 24 7.98 -16.16 15.00
C GLU A 24 7.78 -14.71 14.57
N GLN A 25 6.70 -14.45 13.85
CA GLN A 25 6.36 -13.10 13.43
C GLN A 25 5.65 -12.39 14.58
N ILE A 26 6.40 -11.57 15.30
CA ILE A 26 5.91 -10.89 16.52
C ILE A 26 4.97 -9.72 16.16
N PHE A 27 5.20 -9.07 15.01
CA PHE A 27 4.44 -7.88 14.58
C PHE A 27 4.29 -7.80 13.07
N VAL A 28 3.23 -7.10 12.64
CA VAL A 28 2.76 -7.03 11.24
C VAL A 28 2.34 -8.43 10.75
N ARG A 29 1.40 -8.52 9.80
CA ARG A 29 0.95 -9.82 9.33
C ARG A 29 1.92 -10.44 8.32
N PRO A 30 2.00 -11.78 8.24
CA PRO A 30 2.80 -12.43 7.23
C PRO A 30 2.30 -12.06 5.85
N MET A 31 3.23 -11.65 4.99
CA MET A 31 2.98 -11.62 3.55
C MET A 31 2.70 -13.06 3.11
N GLY A 32 1.47 -13.33 2.66
CA GLY A 32 1.05 -14.65 2.17
C GLY A 32 -0.07 -15.32 2.98
N SER A 33 -0.47 -14.79 4.14
CA SER A 33 -1.69 -15.27 4.79
C SER A 33 -2.93 -14.83 3.99
N PRO A 34 -3.85 -15.74 3.63
CA PRO A 34 -5.06 -15.39 2.86
C PRO A 34 -6.00 -14.47 3.65
N LEU A 35 -5.88 -14.42 4.98
CA LEU A 35 -6.66 -13.53 5.84
C LEU A 35 -5.97 -12.16 6.05
N SER A 36 -4.73 -12.01 5.61
CA SER A 36 -3.96 -10.77 5.77
C SER A 36 -4.58 -9.57 5.04
N PRO A 37 -5.01 -9.70 3.76
CA PRO A 37 -5.66 -8.58 3.07
C PRO A 37 -6.96 -8.15 3.75
N VAL A 38 -7.82 -9.11 4.11
CA VAL A 38 -9.15 -8.82 4.65
C VAL A 38 -9.09 -8.05 5.97
N LEU A 39 -8.35 -8.51 6.98
CA LEU A 39 -8.29 -7.70 8.21
C LEU A 39 -7.45 -6.42 8.00
N THR A 40 -6.66 -6.30 6.92
CA THR A 40 -5.93 -5.04 6.65
C THR A 40 -6.93 -4.03 6.15
N ASP A 41 -7.81 -4.43 5.23
CA ASP A 41 -8.90 -3.59 4.76
C ASP A 41 -9.78 -3.11 5.91
N ILE A 42 -10.14 -3.97 6.86
CA ILE A 42 -10.95 -3.58 8.03
C ILE A 42 -10.24 -2.50 8.88
N VAL A 43 -8.94 -2.69 9.17
CA VAL A 43 -8.18 -1.73 9.97
C VAL A 43 -7.98 -0.42 9.21
N MET A 44 -7.72 -0.49 7.90
CA MET A 44 -7.56 0.69 7.07
C MET A 44 -8.87 1.46 6.93
N ASP A 45 -10.02 0.79 6.83
CA ASP A 45 -11.34 1.42 6.73
C ASP A 45 -11.70 2.23 8.00
N ASP A 46 -11.47 1.67 9.18
CA ASP A 46 -11.64 2.38 10.47
C ASP A 46 -10.69 3.58 10.58
N LEU A 47 -9.41 3.36 10.25
CA LEU A 47 -8.39 4.41 10.24
C LEU A 47 -8.76 5.55 9.28
N GLU A 48 -9.18 5.22 8.06
CA GLU A 48 -9.58 6.18 7.04
C GLU A 48 -10.77 7.01 7.49
N THR A 49 -11.82 6.34 7.97
CA THR A 49 -13.04 7.00 8.46
C THR A 49 -12.72 7.96 9.60
N HIS A 50 -11.91 7.50 10.56
CA HIS A 50 -11.49 8.33 11.69
C HIS A 50 -10.64 9.52 11.24
N CYS A 51 -9.54 9.28 10.53
CA CYS A 51 -8.60 10.32 10.15
C CYS A 51 -9.20 11.35 9.18
N LEU A 52 -10.01 10.91 8.21
CA LEU A 52 -10.67 11.83 7.27
C LEU A 52 -11.70 12.73 7.97
N SER A 53 -12.37 12.23 9.01
CA SER A 53 -13.32 13.04 9.80
C SER A 53 -12.65 14.15 10.64
N LEU A 54 -11.36 14.00 10.95
CA LEU A 54 -10.58 14.94 11.76
C LEU A 54 -9.94 16.06 10.94
N LEU A 55 -9.88 15.94 9.62
CA LEU A 55 -9.28 16.95 8.76
C LEU A 55 -10.14 18.23 8.75
N SER A 56 -9.49 19.39 8.76
CA SER A 56 -10.15 20.70 8.66
C SER A 56 -10.75 21.00 7.28
N PHE A 57 -10.67 20.06 6.35
CA PHE A 57 -11.08 20.21 4.95
C PHE A 57 -11.53 18.86 4.38
N ASN A 58 -12.33 18.91 3.32
CA ASN A 58 -12.70 17.71 2.58
C ASN A 58 -11.63 17.36 1.53
N VAL A 59 -11.24 16.08 1.47
CA VAL A 59 -10.28 15.58 0.48
C VAL A 59 -11.01 15.38 -0.86
N PRO A 60 -10.67 16.14 -1.93
CA PRO A 60 -11.37 16.05 -3.21
C PRO A 60 -11.34 14.67 -3.86
N LEU A 61 -10.23 13.97 -3.71
CA LEU A 61 -10.00 12.65 -4.29
C LEU A 61 -9.11 11.85 -3.37
N TYR A 62 -9.59 10.67 -3.00
CA TYR A 62 -8.95 9.72 -2.11
C TYR A 62 -9.10 8.32 -2.70
N TYR A 63 -8.00 7.68 -3.02
CA TYR A 63 -7.98 6.29 -3.50
C TYR A 63 -6.99 5.47 -2.68
N ARG A 64 -7.41 4.29 -2.24
CA ARG A 64 -6.54 3.32 -1.59
C ARG A 64 -6.39 2.06 -2.45
N TYR A 65 -5.16 1.55 -2.50
CA TYR A 65 -4.83 0.23 -2.99
C TYR A 65 -4.06 -0.55 -1.91
N VAL A 66 -4.76 -1.44 -1.21
CA VAL A 66 -4.24 -2.22 -0.06
C VAL A 66 -3.63 -1.34 1.03
N HIS A 67 -2.34 -0.98 0.91
CA HIS A 67 -1.59 -0.14 1.86
C HIS A 67 -1.18 1.22 1.27
N ASP A 68 -1.29 1.40 -0.05
CA ASP A 68 -0.89 2.63 -0.75
C ASP A 68 -2.09 3.56 -0.94
N ILE A 69 -1.92 4.84 -0.61
CA ILE A 69 -2.98 5.86 -0.70
C ILE A 69 -2.56 6.93 -1.72
N PHE A 70 -3.49 7.32 -2.58
CA PHE A 70 -3.36 8.38 -3.57
C PHE A 70 -4.40 9.46 -3.33
N ASN A 71 -3.93 10.69 -3.09
CA ASN A 71 -4.78 11.84 -2.77
C ASN A 71 -4.43 13.04 -3.65
N ILE A 72 -5.44 13.83 -4.02
CA ILE A 72 -5.25 15.15 -4.66
C ILE A 72 -5.68 16.23 -3.68
N VAL A 73 -4.70 16.95 -3.14
CA VAL A 73 -4.91 17.97 -2.11
C VAL A 73 -3.95 19.15 -2.33
N SER A 74 -4.25 20.29 -1.69
CA SER A 74 -3.31 21.41 -1.64
C SER A 74 -2.03 21.00 -0.90
N ARG A 75 -0.86 21.46 -1.39
CA ARG A 75 0.43 21.20 -0.72
C ARG A 75 0.46 21.69 0.72
N SER A 76 -0.24 22.77 1.04
CA SER A 76 -0.36 23.32 2.40
C SER A 76 -1.09 22.40 3.38
N LYS A 77 -1.82 21.40 2.89
CA LYS A 77 -2.60 20.46 3.70
C LYS A 77 -1.90 19.13 3.94
N ILE A 78 -0.75 18.88 3.29
CA ILE A 78 -0.05 17.61 3.38
C ILE A 78 0.39 17.32 4.83
N ASP A 79 0.95 18.31 5.52
CA ASP A 79 1.41 18.14 6.90
C ASP A 79 0.26 17.83 7.87
N GLU A 80 -0.90 18.43 7.65
CA GLU A 80 -2.12 18.16 8.42
C GLU A 80 -2.60 16.71 8.23
N ILE A 81 -2.58 16.20 6.98
CA ILE A 81 -2.92 14.80 6.70
C ILE A 81 -1.92 13.87 7.36
N VAL A 82 -0.62 14.07 7.13
CA VAL A 82 0.43 13.18 7.63
C VAL A 82 0.44 13.14 9.16
N SER A 83 0.28 14.28 9.82
CA SER A 83 0.20 14.34 11.29
C SER A 83 -1.05 13.63 11.82
N THR A 84 -2.22 13.87 11.22
CA THR A 84 -3.47 13.21 11.60
C THR A 84 -3.38 11.70 11.48
N PHE A 85 -2.85 11.20 10.36
CA PHE A 85 -2.70 9.76 10.10
C PHE A 85 -1.64 9.12 11.03
N ASN A 86 -0.52 9.80 11.29
CA ASN A 86 0.52 9.30 12.20
C ASN A 86 0.11 9.32 13.68
N ASN A 87 -0.87 10.15 14.04
CA ASN A 87 -1.41 10.19 15.40
C ASN A 87 -2.42 9.09 15.70
N TYR A 88 -2.91 8.37 14.68
CA TYR A 88 -3.91 7.31 14.88
C TYR A 88 -3.39 6.17 15.77
N HIS A 89 -2.16 5.70 15.55
CA HIS A 89 -1.58 4.61 16.34
C HIS A 89 -0.04 4.64 16.33
N GLN A 90 0.61 4.52 17.50
CA GLN A 90 2.08 4.64 17.67
C GLN A 90 2.93 3.68 16.82
N ARG A 91 2.38 2.51 16.48
CA ARG A 91 3.02 1.49 15.64
C ARG A 91 2.82 1.70 14.12
N LEU A 92 2.03 2.68 13.70
CA LEU A 92 1.81 3.00 12.29
C LEU A 92 2.58 4.27 11.96
N THR A 93 3.27 4.26 10.82
CA THR A 93 3.98 5.44 10.32
C THR A 93 3.74 5.55 8.83
N PHE A 94 2.99 6.58 8.47
CA PHE A 94 2.70 6.99 7.12
C PHE A 94 3.82 7.92 6.62
N THR A 95 4.30 7.58 5.44
CA THR A 95 5.19 8.45 4.65
C THR A 95 4.43 8.90 3.41
N HIS A 96 4.83 10.03 2.85
CA HIS A 96 4.20 10.56 1.66
C HIS A 96 5.24 10.89 0.59
N ARG A 97 4.77 10.94 -0.66
CA ARG A 97 5.50 11.53 -1.78
C ARG A 97 4.60 12.59 -2.39
N THR A 98 5.20 13.70 -2.78
CA THR A 98 4.49 14.77 -3.49
C THR A 98 4.86 14.71 -4.97
N GLU A 99 3.96 15.16 -5.84
CA GLU A 99 4.27 15.29 -7.27
C GLU A 99 5.51 16.18 -7.50
N SER A 100 6.32 15.81 -8.49
CA SER A 100 7.45 16.57 -9.01
C SER A 100 7.31 16.68 -10.52
N ASP A 101 7.55 17.85 -11.09
CA ASP A 101 7.40 18.10 -12.54
C ASP A 101 6.03 17.66 -13.08
N SER A 102 4.97 17.92 -12.31
CA SER A 102 3.59 17.50 -12.60
C SER A 102 3.39 15.98 -12.74
N CYS A 103 4.33 15.18 -12.23
CA CYS A 103 4.30 13.73 -12.28
C CYS A 103 4.40 13.13 -10.87
N ILE A 104 3.73 12.00 -10.64
CA ILE A 104 3.88 11.19 -9.43
C ILE A 104 3.73 9.71 -9.76
N SER A 105 4.59 8.88 -9.18
CA SER A 105 4.48 7.42 -9.31
C SER A 105 3.48 6.88 -8.29
N PHE A 106 2.55 6.04 -8.74
CA PHE A 106 1.62 5.30 -7.91
C PHE A 106 1.54 3.85 -8.41
N LEU A 107 1.97 2.90 -7.58
CA LEU A 107 2.17 1.50 -7.97
C LEU A 107 3.05 1.37 -9.23
N ASP A 108 2.56 0.68 -10.26
CA ASP A 108 3.23 0.50 -11.56
C ASP A 108 2.82 1.58 -12.59
N MET A 109 2.26 2.70 -12.14
CA MET A 109 1.80 3.79 -13.00
C MET A 109 2.47 5.12 -12.65
N THR A 110 2.69 5.95 -13.67
CA THR A 110 3.03 7.36 -13.54
C THR A 110 1.77 8.16 -13.80
N VAL A 111 1.31 8.92 -12.81
CA VAL A 111 0.20 9.86 -12.96
C VAL A 111 0.78 11.21 -13.34
N ILE A 112 0.33 11.76 -14.48
CA ILE A 112 0.82 13.02 -15.07
C ILE A 112 -0.33 14.02 -15.07
N ARG A 113 -0.12 15.17 -14.45
CA ARG A 113 -1.07 16.28 -14.44
C ARG A 113 -0.81 17.20 -15.63
N SER A 114 -1.76 17.25 -16.57
CA SER A 114 -1.66 18.06 -17.79
C SER A 114 -2.97 18.77 -18.08
N ASN A 115 -2.94 20.10 -18.19
CA ASN A 115 -4.10 20.95 -18.55
C ASN A 115 -5.38 20.66 -17.74
N GLY A 116 -5.24 20.47 -16.42
CA GLY A 116 -6.37 20.17 -15.54
C GLY A 116 -6.91 18.73 -15.63
N ARG A 117 -6.22 17.85 -16.37
CA ARG A 117 -6.53 16.42 -16.47
C ARG A 117 -5.40 15.57 -15.90
N LEU A 118 -5.75 14.34 -15.53
CA LEU A 118 -4.78 13.31 -15.15
C LEU A 118 -4.62 12.35 -16.33
N LEU A 119 -3.38 12.16 -16.76
CA LEU A 119 -2.98 11.13 -17.70
C LEU A 119 -2.23 10.05 -16.91
N THR A 120 -2.31 8.81 -17.35
CA THR A 120 -1.55 7.71 -16.77
C THR A 120 -0.63 7.10 -17.82
N ASP A 121 0.59 6.78 -17.40
CA ASP A 121 1.55 6.03 -18.20
C ASP A 121 2.14 4.90 -17.35
N TRP A 122 2.74 3.89 -17.99
CA TRP A 122 3.38 2.79 -17.28
C TRP A 122 4.67 3.26 -16.61
N TYR A 123 4.76 3.10 -15.29
CA TYR A 123 5.98 3.42 -14.56
C TYR A 123 7.05 2.38 -14.86
N ARG A 124 8.22 2.85 -15.34
CA ARG A 124 9.41 2.01 -15.51
C ARG A 124 10.49 2.51 -14.57
N LYS A 125 10.95 1.65 -13.66
CA LYS A 125 12.14 1.92 -12.85
C LYS A 125 13.32 2.22 -13.77
N LEU A 126 14.21 3.12 -13.36
CA LEU A 126 15.44 3.46 -14.12
C LEU A 126 16.32 2.23 -14.41
N THR A 127 16.23 1.19 -13.58
CA THR A 127 16.94 -0.09 -13.73
C THR A 127 16.22 -1.09 -14.64
N CYS A 128 15.10 -0.72 -15.26
CA CYS A 128 14.38 -1.59 -16.18
C CYS A 128 15.25 -1.86 -17.41
N SER A 129 15.70 -3.12 -17.54
CA SER A 129 16.59 -3.53 -18.63
C SER A 129 15.88 -3.73 -19.98
N ASN A 130 14.54 -3.56 -20.04
CA ASN A 130 13.67 -3.94 -21.17
C ASN A 130 13.95 -5.37 -21.70
N ARG A 131 14.53 -6.25 -20.88
CA ARG A 131 14.82 -7.62 -21.28
C ARG A 131 13.54 -8.43 -21.20
N TYR A 132 13.16 -9.00 -22.33
CA TYR A 132 12.09 -9.98 -22.41
C TYR A 132 12.55 -11.32 -21.86
N ILE A 133 11.57 -12.18 -21.51
CA ILE A 133 11.83 -13.54 -21.10
C ILE A 133 12.53 -14.28 -22.25
N ASN A 134 13.66 -14.93 -21.97
CA ASN A 134 14.35 -15.73 -22.97
C ASN A 134 13.40 -16.80 -23.53
N PHE A 135 13.23 -16.86 -24.85
CA PHE A 135 12.36 -17.83 -25.52
C PHE A 135 12.68 -19.29 -25.14
N TYR A 136 13.93 -19.61 -24.83
CA TYR A 136 14.35 -20.95 -24.41
C TYR A 136 14.20 -21.23 -22.91
N SER A 137 13.75 -20.25 -22.12
CA SER A 137 13.46 -20.47 -20.71
C SER A 137 12.25 -21.40 -20.52
N LYS A 138 12.15 -22.03 -19.34
CA LYS A 138 11.06 -22.96 -18.98
C LYS A 138 9.73 -22.28 -18.62
N HIS A 139 9.52 -21.03 -19.03
CA HIS A 139 8.24 -20.35 -18.81
C HIS A 139 7.16 -20.93 -19.75
N PRO A 140 5.89 -20.97 -19.34
CA PRO A 140 4.78 -21.37 -20.20
C PRO A 140 4.74 -20.56 -21.50
N PHE A 141 4.36 -21.20 -22.62
CA PHE A 141 4.28 -20.53 -23.92
C PHE A 141 3.36 -19.30 -23.94
N LYS A 142 2.33 -19.26 -23.07
CA LYS A 142 1.45 -18.08 -22.91
C LYS A 142 2.16 -16.81 -22.44
N TYR A 143 3.38 -16.91 -21.93
CA TYR A 143 4.19 -15.79 -21.42
C TYR A 143 5.50 -15.60 -22.22
N LYS A 144 5.66 -16.32 -23.34
CA LYS A 144 6.76 -16.14 -24.30
C LYS A 144 6.36 -15.21 -25.43
#